data_AF-A0A662QBF3-F1
#
_entry.id   AF-A0A662QBF3-F1
#
_cell.length_a   1.000
_cell.length_b   1.000
_cell.length_c   1.000
_cell.angle_alpha   90.00
_cell.angle_beta   90.00
_cell.angle_gamma   90.00
#
_symmetry.space_group_name_H-M   'P 1'
#
loop_
_entity.id
_entity.type
_entity.pdbx_description
1 polymer ?
#
loop_
_entity_poly.entity_id
_entity_poly.type
_entity_poly.pdbx_seq_one_letter_code
_entity_poly.pdbx_strand_id
1 'polypeptide(L)' 'KRLKEMVDAMAELHGAGVYVVPPEYAGDNGAMIAWTGVLQLMAGQTTPIEQSRVRPRYRLDETDAAWREHGL' A
#
# COMPACT_ATOMS: atom_id res chain seq x y z
N LYS A 1 14.15 1.32 -15.37
CA LYS A 1 14.12 2.38 -16.42
C LYS A 1 13.22 1.97 -17.58
N ARG A 2 13.52 0.89 -18.32
CA ARG A 2 12.67 0.45 -19.44
C ARG A 2 11.19 0.19 -19.10
N LEU A 3 10.91 -0.50 -17.99
CA LEU A 3 9.52 -0.74 -17.57
C LEU A 3 8.77 0.56 -17.31
N LYS A 4 9.41 1.52 -16.63
CA LYS A 4 8.80 2.83 -16.36
C LYS A 4 8.41 3.54 -17.66
N GLU A 5 9.31 3.59 -18.64
CA GLU A 5 9.05 4.22 -19.95
C GLU A 5 7.83 3.59 -20.65
N MET A 6 7.70 2.27 -20.60
CA MET A 6 6.55 1.57 -21.19
C MET A 6 5.23 1.91 -20.48
N VAL A 7 5.26 2.01 -19.15
CA VAL A 7 4.09 2.38 -18.34
C VAL A 7 3.74 3.86 -18.53
N ASP A 8 4.74 4.75 -18.63
CA ASP A 8 4.56 6.18 -18.91
C ASP A 8 3.83 6.39 -20.25
N ALA A 9 4.30 5.73 -21.31
CA ALA A 9 3.69 5.84 -22.64
C ALA A 9 2.23 5.34 -22.64
N MET A 10 1.92 4.27 -21.90
CA MET A 10 0.54 3.80 -21.76
C MET A 10 -0.32 4.79 -20.98
N ALA A 11 0.17 5.29 -19.84
CA ALA A 11 -0.59 6.23 -19.02
C ALA A 11 -0.92 7.53 -19.78
N GLU A 12 0.01 8.05 -20.58
CA GLU A 12 -0.20 9.24 -21.42
C GLU A 12 -1.36 9.03 -22.42
N LEU A 13 -1.44 7.86 -23.06
CA LEU A 13 -2.55 7.51 -23.97
C LEU A 13 -3.92 7.51 -23.28
N HIS A 14 -3.95 7.22 -21.98
CA HIS A 14 -5.17 7.17 -21.17
C HIS A 14 -5.42 8.44 -20.36
N GLY A 15 -4.61 9.49 -20.51
CA GLY A 15 -4.73 10.73 -19.73
C GLY A 15 -4.47 10.53 -18.23
N ALA A 16 -3.68 9.52 -17.86
CA ALA A 16 -3.32 9.18 -16.49
C ALA A 16 -1.88 9.58 -16.15
N GLY A 17 -1.58 9.72 -14.85
CA GLY A 17 -0.23 9.99 -14.35
C GLY A 17 0.45 8.73 -13.81
N VAL A 18 1.78 8.64 -13.96
CA VAL A 18 2.60 7.58 -13.36
C VAL A 18 3.40 8.14 -12.19
N TYR A 19 3.31 7.46 -11.05
CA TYR A 19 4.06 7.79 -9.84
C TYR A 19 4.99 6.63 -9.50
N VAL A 20 6.25 6.95 -9.22
CA VAL A 20 7.28 5.97 -8.86
C VAL A 20 7.87 6.36 -7.52
N VAL A 21 7.92 5.40 -6.61
CA VAL A 21 8.55 5.59 -5.29
C VAL A 21 10.08 5.57 -5.41
N PRO A 22 10.81 6.22 -4.48
CA PRO A 22 12.26 6.07 -4.38
C PRO A 22 12.70 4.59 -4.33
N PRO A 23 13.85 4.22 -4.92
CA PRO A 23 14.29 2.82 -5.00
C PRO A 23 14.35 2.07 -3.66
N GLU A 24 14.72 2.77 -2.59
CA GLU A 24 14.78 2.25 -1.21
C GLU A 24 13.41 1.81 -0.66
N TYR A 25 12.32 2.32 -1.22
CA TYR A 25 10.94 1.98 -0.85
C TYR A 25 10.23 1.10 -1.90
N ALA A 26 10.89 0.79 -3.02
CA ALA A 26 10.28 0.06 -4.12
C ALA A 26 10.23 -1.46 -3.90
N GLY A 27 11.17 -2.01 -3.15
CA GLY A 27 11.19 -3.42 -2.75
C GLY A 27 10.54 -3.65 -1.38
N ASP A 28 10.59 -4.89 -0.88
CA ASP A 28 10.10 -5.21 0.46
C ASP A 28 10.91 -4.48 1.53
N ASN A 29 10.21 -3.68 2.33
CA ASN A 29 10.84 -2.87 3.37
C ASN A 29 9.96 -2.76 4.62
N GLY A 30 10.57 -2.49 5.77
CA GLY A 30 9.82 -2.30 7.02
C GLY A 30 9.02 -1.00 7.07
N ALA A 31 9.39 0.00 6.27
CA ALA A 31 8.74 1.32 6.28
C ALA A 31 7.30 1.24 5.77
N MET A 32 7.03 0.49 4.68
CA MET A 32 5.66 0.30 4.17
C MET A 32 4.76 -0.43 5.17
N ILE A 33 5.31 -1.39 5.93
CA ILE A 33 4.58 -2.13 6.96
C ILE A 33 4.24 -1.21 8.14
N ALA A 34 5.25 -0.47 8.63
CA ALA A 34 5.06 0.47 9.74
C ALA A 34 4.07 1.58 9.37
N TRP A 35 4.19 2.15 8.18
CA TRP A 35 3.30 3.23 7.71
C TRP A 35 1.85 2.75 7.58
N THR A 36 1.63 1.56 7.02
CA THR A 36 0.29 0.96 6.96
C THR A 36 -0.29 0.74 8.37
N GLY A 37 0.52 0.28 9.32
CA GLY A 37 0.08 0.13 10.72
C GLY A 37 -0.26 1.47 11.40
N VAL A 38 0.49 2.54 11.11
CA VAL A 38 0.17 3.90 11.58
C VAL A 38 -1.16 4.37 11.02
N LEU A 39 -1.40 4.20 9.72
CA LEU A 39 -2.68 4.55 9.08
C LEU A 39 -3.85 3.78 9.69
N GLN A 40 -3.69 2.48 9.90
CA GLN A 40 -4.68 1.63 10.57
C GLN A 40 -4.98 2.13 11.98
N LEU A 41 -3.94 2.38 12.78
CA LEU A 41 -4.10 2.85 14.16
C LEU A 41 -4.81 4.22 14.22
N MET A 42 -4.43 5.15 13.35
CA MET A 42 -5.07 6.47 13.24
C MET A 42 -6.53 6.38 12.82
N ALA A 43 -6.91 5.36 12.05
CA ALA A 43 -8.29 5.04 11.68
C ALA A 43 -9.03 4.19 12.73
N GLY A 44 -8.42 3.95 13.91
CA GLY A 44 -9.03 3.18 15.00
C GLY A 44 -9.00 1.65 14.79
N GLN A 45 -8.32 1.15 13.75
CA GLN A 45 -8.19 -0.27 13.48
C GLN A 45 -7.06 -0.85 14.34
N THR A 46 -7.40 -1.74 15.28
CA THR A 46 -6.44 -2.44 16.15
C THR A 46 -6.69 -3.94 16.15
N THR A 47 -5.62 -4.71 16.34
CA THR A 47 -5.67 -6.18 16.34
C THR A 47 -5.28 -6.71 17.72
N PRO A 48 -6.16 -7.44 18.42
CA PRO A 48 -5.80 -8.15 19.64
C PRO A 48 -4.66 -9.15 19.42
N ILE A 49 -3.81 -9.36 20.42
CA ILE A 49 -2.63 -10.22 20.32
C ILE A 49 -3.04 -11.67 19.96
N GLU A 50 -4.18 -12.14 20.48
CA GLU A 50 -4.69 -13.49 20.22
C GLU A 50 -5.09 -13.70 18.75
N GLN A 51 -5.34 -12.59 18.04
CA GLN A 51 -5.73 -12.52 16.63
C GLN A 51 -4.56 -12.13 15.70
N SER A 52 -3.40 -11.71 16.24
CA SER A 52 -2.23 -11.30 15.46
C SER A 52 -1.41 -12.47 14.91
N ARG A 53 -2.10 -13.47 14.36
CA ARG A 53 -1.51 -14.70 13.82
C ARG A 53 -1.09 -14.52 12.36
N VAL A 54 -0.09 -15.28 11.93
CA VAL A 54 0.36 -15.28 10.54
C VAL A 54 -0.75 -15.83 9.62
N ARG A 55 -1.03 -15.12 8.53
CA ARG A 55 -1.99 -15.50 7.48
C ARG A 55 -1.28 -15.59 6.11
N PRO A 56 -0.73 -16.75 5.70
CA PRO A 56 0.07 -16.86 4.48
C PRO A 56 -0.68 -16.58 3.17
N ARG A 57 -2.01 -16.70 3.16
CA ARG A 57 -2.88 -16.45 2.00
C ARG A 57 -3.81 -15.27 2.26
N TYR A 58 -3.27 -14.20 2.86
CA TYR A 58 -4.06 -13.02 3.18
C TYR A 58 -4.43 -12.27 1.90
N ARG A 59 -5.72 -12.13 1.63
CA ARG A 59 -6.18 -11.39 0.46
C ARG A 59 -6.35 -9.91 0.78
N LEU A 60 -6.06 -9.06 -0.20
CA LEU A 60 -6.15 -7.61 -0.05
C LEU A 60 -7.61 -7.13 0.09
N ASP A 61 -8.57 -7.82 -0.51
CA ASP A 61 -9.99 -7.49 -0.46
C ASP A 61 -10.70 -7.98 0.82
N GLU A 62 -9.99 -8.71 1.68
CA GLU A 62 -10.47 -9.09 3.02
C GLU A 62 -10.12 -8.05 4.10
N THR A 63 -9.42 -6.97 3.74
CA THR A 63 -8.98 -5.92 4.67
C THR A 63 -9.59 -4.57 4.30
N ASP A 64 -10.23 -3.93 5.26
CA ASP A 64 -10.75 -2.58 5.06
C ASP A 64 -9.62 -1.53 5.20
N ALA A 65 -9.56 -0.61 4.24
CA ALA A 65 -8.64 0.53 4.26
C ALA A 65 -9.29 1.77 4.90
N ALA A 66 -9.74 1.67 6.16
CA ALA A 66 -10.57 2.68 6.82
C ALA A 66 -9.95 4.09 6.84
N TRP A 67 -8.61 4.20 6.82
CA TRP A 67 -7.91 5.48 6.75
C TRP A 67 -8.29 6.32 5.51
N ARG A 68 -8.70 5.68 4.41
CA ARG A 68 -9.17 6.36 3.20
C ARG A 68 -10.45 7.16 3.42
N GLU A 69 -11.34 6.69 4.29
CA GLU A 69 -12.59 7.38 4.65
C GLU A 69 -12.33 8.57 5.57
N HIS A 70 -11.24 8.50 6.35
CA HIS A 70 -10.79 9.56 7.24
C HIS A 70 -9.93 10.64 6.54
N GLY A 71 -9.65 10.47 5.24
CA GLY A 71 -8.80 11.38 4.47
C GLY A 71 -7.33 11.34 4.87
N LEU A 72 -6.87 10.21 5.42
CA LEU A 72 -5.49 9.95 5.84
C LEU A 72 -4.65 9.28 4.73
#